data_AF-A0A538JVG3-F1
#
_entry.id   AF-A0A538JVG3-F1
#
_cell.length_a   1.000
_cell.length_b   1.000
_cell.length_c   1.000
_cell.angle_alpha   90.00
_cell.angle_beta   90.00
_cell.angle_gamma   90.00
#
_symmetry.space_group_name_H-M   'P 1'
#
loop_
_entity.id
_entity.type
_entity.pdbx_description
1 polymer ?
#
loop_
_entity_poly.entity_id
_entity_poly.type
_entity_poly.pdbx_seq_one_letter_code
_entity_poly.pdbx_strand_id
1 'polypeptide(L)'
;MLAGDAWIADGNYHETLDLRLERADTIVVLDTPWPVCAGRALLRGVRKSVGEMPEGCDDSAWRRLRDEWSLAVRIWRKRRSEPEREHEIISQHGQHAALHVLSSKRAASEFLDRLDVARIPAGDC
;
A
#
# COMPACT_ATOMS: atom_id res chain seq x y z
N MET A 1 3.78 -5.20 -19.42
CA MET A 1 5.23 -5.49 -19.46
C MET A 1 5.95 -4.35 -18.76
N LEU A 2 6.73 -4.65 -17.71
CA LEU A 2 7.58 -3.68 -17.00
C LEU A 2 8.77 -3.38 -17.93
N ALA A 3 8.83 -2.17 -18.50
CA ALA A 3 9.61 -1.88 -19.72
C ALA A 3 10.86 -1.01 -19.49
N GLY A 4 11.43 -1.00 -18.29
CA GLY A 4 12.66 -0.27 -17.98
C GLY A 4 13.62 -1.07 -17.11
N ASP A 5 14.90 -0.66 -17.07
CA ASP A 5 15.96 -1.28 -16.26
C ASP A 5 15.67 -1.25 -14.76
N ALA A 6 14.83 -0.32 -14.31
CA ALA A 6 14.27 -0.27 -12.97
C ALA A 6 12.77 0.00 -13.04
N TRP A 7 12.01 -0.68 -12.19
CA TRP A 7 10.55 -0.54 -12.13
C TRP A 7 10.05 -0.63 -10.69
N ILE A 8 8.96 0.07 -10.41
CA ILE A 8 8.23 0.00 -9.15
C ILE A 8 6.80 -0.42 -9.50
N ALA A 9 6.32 -1.49 -8.88
CA ALA A 9 4.95 -1.94 -9.01
C ALA A 9 4.25 -1.86 -7.65
N ASP A 10 3.24 -1.00 -7.54
CA ASP A 10 2.37 -0.89 -6.38
C ASP A 10 0.98 -1.45 -6.71
N GLY A 11 0.37 -2.17 -5.77
CA GLY A 11 -1.01 -2.64 -5.91
C GLY A 11 -1.29 -4.02 -5.30
N ASN A 12 -2.43 -4.10 -4.61
CA ASN A 12 -2.90 -5.26 -3.84
C ASN A 12 -3.53 -6.37 -4.70
N TYR A 13 -3.19 -6.45 -5.98
CA TYR A 13 -3.75 -7.47 -6.88
C TYR A 13 -3.00 -8.78 -6.72
N HIS A 14 -3.54 -9.72 -5.94
CA HIS A 14 -2.91 -11.02 -5.68
C HIS A 14 -2.73 -11.87 -6.94
N GLU A 15 -3.67 -11.81 -7.90
CA GLU A 15 -3.64 -12.67 -9.11
C GLU A 15 -2.40 -12.46 -10.00
N THR A 16 -1.75 -11.31 -9.90
CA THR A 16 -0.52 -11.00 -10.66
C THR A 16 0.65 -10.71 -9.74
N LEU A 17 0.52 -11.04 -8.44
CA LEU A 17 1.56 -10.81 -7.45
C LEU A 17 2.72 -11.79 -7.66
N ASP A 18 2.43 -13.07 -7.91
CA ASP A 18 3.45 -14.12 -8.11
C ASP A 18 4.44 -13.75 -9.23
N LEU A 19 3.92 -13.38 -10.41
CA LEU A 19 4.73 -12.96 -11.55
C LEU A 19 5.57 -11.70 -11.30
N ARG A 20 5.10 -10.83 -10.40
CA ARG A 20 5.83 -9.62 -10.00
C ARG A 20 6.93 -9.98 -9.01
N LEU A 21 6.65 -10.88 -8.08
CA LEU A 21 7.61 -11.32 -7.07
C LEU A 21 8.78 -12.10 -7.69
N GLU A 22 8.52 -12.99 -8.65
CA GLU A 22 9.57 -13.74 -9.37
C GLU A 22 10.58 -12.85 -10.11
N ARG A 23 10.18 -11.62 -10.47
CA ARG A 23 11.03 -10.67 -11.19
C ARG A 23 11.57 -9.57 -10.28
N ALA A 24 11.08 -9.47 -9.05
CA ALA A 24 11.43 -8.39 -8.14
C ALA A 24 12.75 -8.70 -7.43
N ASP A 25 13.64 -7.72 -7.36
CA ASP A 25 14.84 -7.80 -6.52
C ASP A 25 14.56 -7.36 -5.08
N THR A 26 13.53 -6.54 -4.87
CA THR A 26 13.19 -5.96 -3.58
C THR A 26 11.68 -5.90 -3.40
N ILE A 27 11.20 -6.37 -2.25
CA ILE A 27 9.80 -6.39 -1.86
C ILE A 27 9.64 -5.51 -0.63
N VAL A 28 8.80 -4.49 -0.73
CA VAL A 28 8.48 -3.60 0.39
C VAL A 28 7.02 -3.81 0.79
N VAL A 29 6.79 -4.35 1.99
CA VAL A 29 5.46 -4.60 2.54
C VAL A 29 5.11 -3.52 3.54
N LEU A 30 4.00 -2.81 3.33
CA LEU A 30 3.52 -1.76 4.22
C LEU A 30 2.48 -2.32 5.23
N ASP A 31 2.94 -3.01 6.27
CA ASP A 31 2.07 -3.57 7.32
C ASP A 31 1.64 -2.50 8.36
N THR A 32 1.03 -1.42 7.89
CA THR A 32 0.56 -0.36 8.78
C THR A 32 -0.70 -0.80 9.54
N PRO A 33 -0.77 -0.63 10.87
CA PRO A 33 -1.93 -1.05 11.65
C PRO A 33 -3.25 -0.49 11.11
N TRP A 34 -4.23 -1.37 10.93
CA TRP A 34 -5.59 -1.03 10.46
C TRP A 34 -6.21 0.22 11.10
N PRO A 35 -6.19 0.44 12.44
CA PRO A 35 -6.81 1.63 13.02
C PRO A 35 -6.17 2.93 12.53
N VAL A 36 -4.88 2.93 12.19
CA VAL A 36 -4.19 4.09 11.61
C VAL A 36 -4.67 4.33 10.18
N CYS A 37 -4.77 3.28 9.36
CA CYS A 37 -5.27 3.37 7.98
C CYS A 37 -6.74 3.81 7.94
N ALA A 38 -7.59 3.22 8.78
CA ALA A 38 -9.00 3.55 8.91
C ALA A 38 -9.21 5.00 9.37
N GLY A 39 -8.47 5.45 10.39
CA GLY A 39 -8.53 6.84 10.85
C GLY A 39 -8.13 7.84 9.76
N ARG A 40 -7.09 7.53 8.98
CA ARG A 40 -6.68 8.37 7.83
C ARG A 40 -7.72 8.38 6.71
N ALA A 41 -8.32 7.25 6.40
CA ALA A 41 -9.38 7.16 5.39
C ALA A 41 -10.61 7.98 5.79
N LEU A 42 -11.07 7.84 7.04
CA LEU A 42 -12.18 8.62 7.57
C LEU A 42 -11.87 10.12 7.58
N LEU A 43 -10.67 10.53 8.00
CA LEU A 43 -10.27 11.93 7.98
C LEU A 43 -10.27 12.51 6.55
N ARG A 44 -9.83 11.73 5.55
CA ARG A 44 -9.91 12.12 4.13
C ARG A 44 -11.37 12.23 3.65
N GLY A 45 -12.22 11.30 4.07
CA GLY A 45 -13.66 11.32 3.77
C GLY A 45 -14.33 12.59 4.28
N VAL A 46 -14.09 12.91 5.55
CA VAL A 46 -14.65 14.09 6.24
C VAL A 46 -14.08 15.41 5.73
N ARG A 47 -12.79 15.46 5.35
CA ARG A 47 -12.16 16.68 4.81
C ARG A 47 -12.49 16.96 3.35
N LYS A 48 -13.07 16.01 2.61
CA LYS A 48 -13.48 16.23 1.23
C LYS A 48 -14.66 17.19 1.21
N SER A 49 -14.48 18.35 0.57
CA SER A 49 -15.51 19.36 0.34
C SER A 49 -16.74 18.72 -0.31
N VAL A 50 -17.92 19.00 0.24
CA VAL A 50 -19.23 18.51 -0.22
C VAL A 50 -19.67 19.15 -1.55
N GLY A 51 -18.76 19.78 -2.31
CA GLY A 51 -19.11 20.65 -3.45
C GLY A 51 -18.41 20.39 -4.79
N GLU A 52 -17.46 19.45 -4.87
CA GLU A 52 -16.72 19.20 -6.13
C GLU A 52 -17.21 17.94 -6.86
N MET A 53 -18.50 17.88 -7.20
CA MET A 53 -19.00 16.80 -8.06
C MET A 53 -19.88 17.35 -9.17
N PRO A 54 -19.83 16.76 -10.38
CA PRO A 54 -20.59 17.25 -11.52
C PRO A 54 -22.10 17.21 -11.23
N GLU A 55 -22.82 18.18 -11.76
CA GLU A 55 -24.27 18.28 -11.64
C GLU A 55 -24.95 16.97 -12.09
N GLY A 56 -25.81 16.41 -11.24
CA GLY A 56 -26.52 15.14 -11.49
C GLY A 56 -26.04 13.94 -10.67
N CYS A 57 -24.94 14.05 -9.92
CA CYS A 57 -24.54 13.02 -8.97
C CYS A 57 -25.19 13.28 -7.59
N ASP A 58 -26.34 12.66 -7.33
CA ASP A 58 -27.03 12.75 -6.03
C ASP A 58 -26.30 11.92 -4.96
N ASP A 59 -25.11 12.35 -4.56
CA ASP A 59 -24.26 11.65 -3.61
C ASP A 59 -24.49 12.18 -2.20
N SER A 60 -25.70 11.94 -1.68
CA SER A 60 -26.05 12.29 -0.30
C SER A 60 -24.97 11.80 0.67
N ALA A 61 -24.59 12.64 1.64
CA ALA A 61 -23.59 12.30 2.65
C ALA A 61 -23.89 10.95 3.35
N TRP A 62 -25.18 10.60 3.45
CA TRP A 62 -25.65 9.32 3.97
C TRP A 62 -25.31 8.11 3.08
N ARG A 63 -25.45 8.22 1.75
CA ARG A 63 -25.05 7.15 0.82
C ARG A 63 -23.54 6.94 0.86
N ARG A 64 -22.78 8.03 0.90
CA ARG A 64 -21.32 7.97 1.00
C ARG A 64 -20.83 7.36 2.31
N LEU A 65 -21.42 7.75 3.44
CA LEU A 65 -21.15 7.11 4.74
C LEU A 65 -21.48 5.62 4.73
N ARG A 66 -22.59 5.22 4.11
CA ARG A 66 -22.98 3.81 3.99
C ARG A 66 -21.98 3.01 3.15
N ASP A 67 -21.56 3.55 2.02
CA ASP A 67 -20.62 2.89 1.12
C ASP A 67 -19.24 2.78 1.77
N GLU A 68 -18.75 3.86 2.38
CA GLU A 68 -17.52 3.88 3.18
C GLU A 68 -17.59 2.89 4.36
N TRP A 69 -18.74 2.79 5.04
CA TRP A 69 -18.97 1.82 6.12
C TRP A 69 -18.95 0.37 5.62
N SER A 70 -19.61 0.09 4.49
CA SER A 70 -19.62 -1.24 3.88
C SER A 70 -18.20 -1.69 3.49
N LEU A 71 -17.40 -0.77 2.96
CA LEU A 71 -15.99 -0.98 2.65
C LEU A 71 -15.18 -1.19 3.93
N ALA A 72 -15.39 -0.37 4.96
CA ALA A 72 -14.70 -0.49 6.25
C ALA A 72 -14.97 -1.85 6.91
N VAL A 73 -16.22 -2.32 6.92
CA VAL A 73 -16.60 -3.65 7.44
C VAL A 73 -15.95 -4.76 6.61
N ARG A 74 -15.93 -4.64 5.28
CA ARG A 74 -15.25 -5.62 4.40
C ARG A 74 -13.75 -5.69 4.69
N ILE A 75 -13.08 -4.54 4.80
CA ILE A 75 -11.65 -4.46 5.13
C ILE A 75 -11.41 -5.00 6.54
N TRP A 76 -12.26 -4.67 7.50
CA TRP A 76 -12.15 -5.17 8.88
C TRP A 76 -12.29 -6.69 8.94
N ARG A 77 -13.26 -7.27 8.22
CA ARG A 77 -13.43 -8.74 8.12
C ARG A 77 -12.24 -9.41 7.45
N LYS A 78 -11.63 -8.77 6.46
CA LYS A 78 -10.47 -9.29 5.72
C LYS A 78 -9.10 -8.99 6.33
N ARG A 79 -9.06 -8.16 7.39
CA ARG A 79 -7.85 -7.72 8.09
C ARG A 79 -6.90 -8.87 8.44
N ARG A 80 -7.43 -10.07 8.70
CA ARG A 80 -6.63 -11.23 9.09
C ARG A 80 -6.26 -12.12 7.90
N SER A 81 -7.15 -12.27 6.92
CA SER A 81 -7.00 -13.22 5.80
C SER A 81 -6.13 -12.72 4.65
N GLU A 82 -6.06 -11.41 4.42
CA GLU A 82 -5.24 -10.83 3.35
C GLU A 82 -3.73 -10.88 3.63
N PRO A 83 -3.24 -10.46 4.82
CA PRO A 83 -1.81 -10.55 5.11
C PRO A 83 -1.31 -12.00 5.18
N GLU A 84 -2.13 -12.96 5.60
CA GLU A 84 -1.77 -14.39 5.59
C GLU A 84 -1.46 -14.90 4.17
N ARG A 85 -2.29 -14.54 3.18
CA ARG A 85 -2.08 -14.92 1.77
C ARG A 85 -0.89 -14.21 1.13
N GLU A 86 -0.72 -12.92 1.43
CA GLU A 86 0.43 -12.15 0.93
C GLU A 86 1.73 -12.71 1.48
N HIS A 87 1.78 -13.04 2.77
CA HIS A 87 2.96 -13.63 3.40
C HIS A 87 3.27 -15.00 2.82
N GLU A 88 2.26 -15.83 2.56
CA GLU A 88 2.42 -17.12 1.92
C GLU A 88 3.03 -16.97 0.51
N ILE A 89 2.44 -16.10 -0.32
CA ILE A 89 2.92 -15.82 -1.68
C ILE A 89 4.35 -15.25 -1.67
N ILE A 90 4.67 -14.34 -0.75
CA ILE A 90 6.02 -13.78 -0.57
C ILE A 90 7.00 -14.86 -0.11
N SER A 91 6.61 -15.76 0.80
CA SER A 91 7.48 -16.85 1.26
C SER A 91 7.78 -17.87 0.16
N GLN A 92 6.85 -18.07 -0.78
CA GLN A 92 6.97 -19.04 -1.87
C GLN A 92 7.81 -18.47 -3.03
N HIS A 93 7.53 -17.23 -3.45
CA HIS A 93 8.10 -16.66 -4.68
C HIS A 93 9.16 -15.58 -4.44
N GLY A 94 9.22 -14.99 -3.23
CA GLY A 94 10.10 -13.86 -2.91
C GLY A 94 11.45 -14.24 -2.29
N GLN A 95 11.84 -15.52 -2.29
CA GLN A 95 13.07 -15.97 -1.59
C GLN A 95 14.36 -15.36 -2.15
N HIS A 96 14.35 -14.94 -3.41
CA HIS A 96 15.49 -14.27 -4.06
C HIS A 96 15.48 -12.75 -3.88
N ALA A 97 14.43 -12.18 -3.28
CA ALA A 97 14.22 -10.75 -3.17
C ALA A 97 14.45 -10.25 -1.74
N ALA A 98 15.00 -9.04 -1.60
CA ALA A 98 15.15 -8.40 -0.30
C ALA A 98 13.77 -7.99 0.25
N LEU A 99 13.32 -8.62 1.33
CA LEU A 99 12.03 -8.34 1.97
C LEU A 99 12.17 -7.28 3.09
N HIS A 100 11.43 -6.18 2.97
CA HIS A 100 11.34 -5.12 3.98
C HIS A 100 9.90 -4.92 4.43
N VAL A 101 9.62 -5.18 5.71
CA VAL A 101 8.29 -4.94 6.30
C VAL A 101 8.29 -3.63 7.09
N LEU A 102 7.45 -2.69 6.68
CA LEU A 102 7.36 -1.35 7.24
C LEU A 102 6.01 -1.15 7.93
N SER A 103 6.00 -1.20 9.25
CA SER A 103 4.77 -1.15 10.05
C SER A 103 4.36 0.27 10.49
N SER A 104 5.17 1.28 10.18
CA SER A 104 4.89 2.66 10.59
C SER A 104 5.51 3.69 9.64
N LYS A 105 5.01 4.93 9.72
CA LYS A 105 5.60 6.07 9.00
C LYS A 105 7.07 6.28 9.38
N ARG A 106 7.42 6.02 10.64
CA ARG A 106 8.81 6.12 11.12
C ARG A 106 9.68 5.05 10.48
N ALA A 107 9.23 3.79 10.47
CA ALA A 107 9.96 2.70 9.81
C ALA A 107 10.17 2.98 8.31
N ALA A 108 9.16 3.56 7.64
CA ALA A 108 9.29 3.99 6.26
C ALA A 108 10.31 5.13 6.08
N SER A 109 10.31 6.11 6.97
CA SER A 109 11.32 7.18 6.96
C SER A 109 12.74 6.63 7.15
N GLU A 110 12.95 5.78 8.17
CA GLU A 110 14.25 5.16 8.44
C GLU A 110 14.72 4.23 7.32
N PHE A 111 13.78 3.65 6.55
CA PHE A 111 14.11 2.89 5.34
C PHE A 111 14.58 3.81 4.21
N LEU A 112 13.88 4.93 3.98
CA LEU A 112 14.27 5.92 2.98
C LEU A 112 15.62 6.56 3.33
N ASP A 113 15.85 6.93 4.59
CA ASP A 113 17.12 7.51 5.04
C ASP A 113 18.29 6.56 4.78
N ARG A 114 18.09 5.24 4.97
CA ARG A 114 19.10 4.22 4.65
C ARG A 114 19.37 4.08 3.15
N LEU A 115 18.33 4.21 2.32
CA LEU A 115 18.49 4.18 0.87
C LEU A 115 19.20 5.42 0.35
N ASP A 116 18.93 6.60 0.91
CA ASP A 116 19.58 7.85 0.54
C ASP A 116 21.07 7.84 0.93
N VAL A 117 21.42 7.27 2.09
CA VAL A 117 22.83 7.08 2.50
C VAL A 117 23.57 6.12 1.56
N ALA A 118 22.90 5.05 1.10
CA ALA A 118 23.49 4.11 0.14
C ALA A 118 23.61 4.69 -1.29
N ARG A 119 22.83 5.72 -1.61
CA ARG A 119 22.78 6.36 -2.93
C ARG A 119 23.64 7.63 -3.03
N ILE A 120 24.42 8.00 -2.00
CA ILE A 120 25.53 8.96 -2.17
C ILE A 120 26.71 8.14 -2.71
N PRO A 121 27.04 8.19 -4.02
CA PRO A 121 28.38 7.79 -4.41
C PRO A 121 29.31 8.76 -3.70
N ALA A 122 30.36 8.24 -3.08
CA ALA A 122 31.57 9.01 -2.87
C ALA A 122 32.04 9.50 -4.25
N GLY A 123 31.52 10.64 -4.68
CA GLY A 123 31.93 11.37 -5.86
C GLY A 123 32.96 12.38 -5.42
N ASP A 124 34.21 11.93 -5.47
CA ASP A 124 35.46 12.62 -5.76
C ASP A 124 35.85 13.88 -4.97
N CYS A 125 37.07 13.80 -4.41
CA CYS A 125 37.88 14.92 -3.94
C CYS A 125 38.13 15.99 -5.01
#